data_AF-A0AAV6CWB4-F1
#
_entry.id   AF-A0AAV6CWB4-F1
#
_cell.length_a   1.000
_cell.length_b   1.000
_cell.length_c   1.000
_cell.angle_alpha   90.00
_cell.angle_beta   90.00
_cell.angle_gamma   90.00
#
_symmetry.space_group_name_H-M   'P 1'
#
loop_
_entity.id
_entity.type
_entity.pdbx_description
1 polymer ?
#
loop_
_entity_poly.entity_id
_entity_poly.type
_entity_poly.pdbx_seq_one_letter_code
_entity_poly.pdbx_strand_id
1 'polypeptide(L)' 'MHPQLVVGKRFPDLELPDHSGKSVRLTGLAGEYPLIVSFYRGYW' A
#
# COMPACT_ATOMS: atom_id res chain seq x y z
N MET A 1 -6.51 -6.41 15.17
CA MET A 1 -5.97 -5.04 15.06
C MET A 1 -4.48 -5.14 14.83
N HIS A 2 -3.91 -4.44 13.83
CA HIS A 2 -2.47 -4.49 13.54
C HIS A 2 -1.76 -3.42 14.41
N PRO A 3 -1.11 -3.79 15.52
CA PRO A 3 -0.63 -2.82 16.52
C PRO A 3 0.51 -1.92 16.00
N GLN A 4 1.15 -2.33 14.90
CA GLN A 4 2.20 -1.57 14.23
C GLN A 4 1.70 -0.48 13.27
N LEU A 5 0.40 -0.46 12.94
CA LEU A 5 -0.20 0.57 12.08
C LEU A 5 -0.65 1.77 12.91
N VAL A 6 0.33 2.54 13.40
CA VAL A 6 0.12 3.78 14.14
C VAL A 6 0.90 4.92 13.49
N VAL A 7 0.44 6.17 13.68
CA VAL A 7 1.07 7.36 13.10
C VAL A 7 2.55 7.43 13.47
N GLY A 8 3.40 7.78 12.48
CA GLY A 8 4.85 7.90 12.65
C GLY A 8 5.62 6.58 12.58
N LYS A 9 4.95 5.41 12.54
CA LYS A 9 5.61 4.13 12.25
C LYS A 9 5.70 3.89 10.75
N ARG A 10 6.71 3.10 10.35
CA ARG A 10 6.88 2.67 8.96
C ARG A 10 5.71 1.78 8.56
N PHE A 11 5.01 2.16 7.49
CA PHE A 11 3.99 1.33 6.89
C PHE A 11 4.66 0.08 6.25
N PRO A 12 4.07 -1.12 6.38
CA PRO A 12 4.63 -2.33 5.78
C PRO A 12 4.72 -2.20 4.25
N ASP A 13 5.79 -2.73 3.67
CA ASP A 13 5.95 -2.76 2.22
C ASP A 13 5.13 -3.92 1.64
N LEU A 14 3.95 -3.60 1.14
CA LEU A 14 3.01 -4.59 0.59
C LEU A 14 3.33 -4.88 -0.87
N GLU A 15 3.13 -6.13 -1.26
CA GLU A 15 3.16 -6.56 -2.65
C GLU A 15 1.81 -7.19 -3.00
N LEU A 16 1.11 -6.56 -3.95
CA LEU A 16 -0.26 -6.92 -4.35
C LEU A 16 -0.40 -6.82 -5.86
N PRO A 17 -1.28 -7.63 -6.49
CA PRO A 17 -1.59 -7.47 -7.90
C PRO A 17 -2.33 -6.15 -8.15
N ASP A 18 -2.00 -5.48 -9.25
CA ASP A 18 -2.77 -4.36 -9.77
C ASP A 18 -4.03 -4.81 -10.53
N HIS A 19 -4.75 -3.85 -11.11
CA HIS A 19 -5.96 -4.11 -11.91
C HIS A 19 -5.73 -4.99 -13.16
N SER A 20 -4.47 -5.15 -13.60
CA SER A 20 -4.08 -6.02 -14.72
C SER A 20 -3.57 -7.39 -14.24
N GLY A 21 -3.53 -7.63 -12.92
CA GLY A 21 -2.98 -8.85 -12.32
C GLY A 21 -1.46 -8.84 -12.18
N LYS A 22 -0.78 -7.72 -12.50
CA LYS A 22 0.67 -7.59 -12.36
C LYS A 22 1.02 -7.37 -10.89
N SER A 23 2.00 -8.12 -10.37
CA SER A 23 2.51 -7.89 -9.01
C SER A 23 3.19 -6.52 -8.90
N VAL A 24 2.79 -5.73 -7.91
CA VAL A 24 3.31 -4.39 -7.65
C VAL A 24 3.63 -4.23 -6.17
N ARG A 25 4.77 -3.60 -5.88
CA ARG A 25 5.26 -3.32 -4.52
C ARG A 25 5.11 -1.84 -4.17
N LEU A 26 4.69 -1.52 -2.95
CA LEU A 26 4.46 -0.13 -2.50
C LEU A 26 5.70 0.75 -2.60
N THR A 27 6.87 0.25 -2.20
CA THR A 27 8.14 0.98 -2.35
C THR A 27 8.46 1.30 -3.82
N GLY A 28 8.12 0.39 -4.73
CA GLY A 28 8.26 0.62 -6.17
C GLY A 28 7.29 1.68 -6.71
N LEU A 29 6.09 1.77 -6.14
CA LEU A 29 5.09 2.79 -6.51
C LEU A 29 5.41 4.17 -5.95
N ALA A 30 5.89 4.24 -4.70
CA ALA A 30 6.28 5.50 -4.09
C ALA A 30 7.49 6.13 -4.82
N GLY A 31 8.46 5.29 -5.22
CA GLY A 31 9.72 5.77 -5.78
C GLY A 31 10.39 6.75 -4.81
N GLU A 32 10.64 7.97 -5.28
CA GLU A 32 11.23 9.06 -4.48
C GLU A 32 10.19 10.04 -3.91
N TYR A 33 8.90 9.77 -4.09
CA TYR A 33 7.81 10.69 -3.75
C TYR A 33 6.96 10.19 -2.57
N PRO A 34 6.32 11.11 -1.82
CA PRO A 34 5.33 10.74 -0.81
C PRO A 34 4.15 9.97 -1.44
N LEU A 35 3.76 8.86 -0.81
CA LEU A 35 2.67 7.99 -1.26
C LEU A 35 1.49 8.04 -0.28
N ILE A 36 0.28 8.14 -0.82
CA ILE A 36 -0.98 7.97 -0.08
C ILE A 36 -1.59 6.62 -0.46
N VAL A 37 -1.94 5.83 0.55
CA VAL A 37 -2.66 4.55 0.37
C VAL A 37 -4.10 4.71 0.87
N SER A 38 -5.07 4.48 -0.01
CA SER A 38 -6.50 4.53 0.32
C SER A 38 -7.11 3.14 0.26
N PHE A 39 -7.64 2.66 1.38
CA PHE A 39 -8.33 1.37 1.48
C PHE A 39 -9.83 1.58 1.32
N TYR A 40 -10.46 0.76 0.49
CA TYR A 40 -11.91 0.73 0.29
C TYR A 40 -12.38 -0.73 0.21
N ARG A 41 -13.65 -0.99 0.52
CA ARG A 41 -14.20 -2.36 0.67
C ARG A 41 -14.43 -3.09 -0.67
N GLY A 42 -14.14 -2.45 -1.80
CA GLY A 42 -14.40 -2.96 -3.14
C GLY A 42 -15.32 -2.05 -3.98
N TYR A 43 -15.37 -2.36 -5.26
CA TYR A 43 -16.30 -1.80 -6.24
C TYR A 43 -17.62 -2.62 -6.24
N TRP A 44 -18.71 -2.04 -6.75
CA TRP A 44 -20.04 -2.70 -6.81
C TRP A 44 -20.02 -4.00 -7.62
#